data_AF-A0A928FIK5-F1
#
_entry.id   AF-A0A928FIK5-F1
#
_cell.length_a   1.000
_cell.length_b   1.000
_cell.length_c   1.000
_cell.angle_alpha   90.00
_cell.angle_beta   90.00
_cell.angle_gamma   90.00
#
_symmetry.space_group_name_H-M   'P 1'
#
loop_
_entity.id
_entity.type
_entity.pdbx_description
1 polymer ?
#
loop_
_entity_poly.entity_id
_entity_poly.type
_entity_poly.pdbx_seq_one_letter_code
_entity_poly.pdbx_strand_id
1 'polypeptide(L)'
;MKKIVWVLLSLSFICLFVLSSCDSTDNNPIDNNQQSTEETSDNPINCQHTFGDWNTVKKATCKEEGKRVRTCSICAEAEEEAISKSETHTIVTDIAVSATCKDTGLTEGSHCS
;
A
#
# COMPACT_ATOMS: atom_id res chain seq x y z
N MET A 1 12.85 -18.33 14.35
CA MET A 1 13.30 -18.60 12.97
C MET A 1 13.55 -17.27 12.27
N LYS A 2 14.80 -17.08 11.79
CA LYS A 2 15.33 -16.01 10.91
C LYS A 2 15.14 -14.54 11.34
N LYS A 3 16.09 -14.01 12.11
CA LYS A 3 16.52 -12.61 11.99
C LYS A 3 17.97 -12.60 11.51
N ILE A 4 18.16 -12.37 10.22
CA ILE A 4 19.46 -12.18 9.58
C ILE A 4 19.65 -10.66 9.50
N VAL A 5 20.48 -10.13 10.39
CA VAL A 5 20.93 -8.73 10.38
C VAL A 5 22.28 -8.72 9.67
N TRP A 6 22.32 -8.15 8.46
CA TRP A 6 23.55 -7.73 7.81
C TRP A 6 23.57 -6.21 7.84
N VAL A 7 24.25 -5.63 8.84
CA VAL A 7 24.70 -4.24 8.76
C VAL A 7 26.21 -4.26 8.74
N LEU A 8 26.70 -3.66 7.68
CA LEU A 8 28.03 -3.68 7.14
C LEU A 8 29.06 -3.05 8.08
N LEU A 9 30.04 -3.86 8.43
CA LEU A 9 31.47 -3.57 8.30
C LEU A 9 31.81 -2.20 7.67
N SER A 10 32.20 -1.22 8.50
CA SER A 10 33.29 -0.29 8.19
C SER A 10 33.69 0.50 9.44
N LEU A 11 34.49 -0.17 10.29
CA LEU A 11 35.37 0.50 11.22
C LEU A 11 36.34 1.41 10.42
N SER A 12 36.32 2.71 10.69
CA SER A 12 37.55 3.49 10.71
C SER A 12 37.40 4.78 11.50
N PHE A 13 38.23 4.87 12.55
CA PHE A 13 39.08 6.01 12.89
C PHE A 13 38.37 7.33 13.26
N ILE A 14 38.23 7.61 14.56
CA ILE A 14 39.22 8.34 15.40
C ILE A 14 39.12 9.87 15.24
N CYS A 15 38.61 10.52 16.29
CA CYS A 15 39.10 11.76 16.93
C CYS A 15 38.07 12.06 18.04
N LEU A 16 38.27 11.82 19.35
CA LEU A 16 39.27 12.40 20.27
C LEU A 16 39.51 13.90 20.05
N PHE A 17 39.39 14.68 21.13
CA PHE A 17 39.38 16.14 21.28
C PHE A 17 38.00 16.77 21.02
N VAL A 18 37.28 17.36 21.98
CA VAL A 18 37.73 18.27 23.04
C VAL A 18 36.83 18.13 24.29
N LEU A 19 37.44 17.78 25.42
CA LEU A 19 36.93 18.07 26.76
C LEU A 19 37.20 19.56 27.04
N SER A 20 36.15 20.37 27.11
CA SER A 20 36.21 21.66 27.78
C SER A 20 34.99 21.79 28.67
N SER A 21 35.26 21.65 29.97
CA SER A 21 34.31 21.79 31.06
C SER A 21 33.92 23.26 31.23
N CYS A 22 32.62 23.56 31.26
CA CYS A 22 32.09 24.49 32.24
C CYS A 22 30.64 24.13 32.56
N ASP A 23 30.43 23.96 33.86
CA ASP A 23 29.20 23.62 34.56
C ASP A 23 28.24 24.82 34.53
N SER A 24 26.95 24.57 34.31
CA SER A 24 25.89 25.51 34.69
C SER A 24 24.67 24.69 35.09
N THR A 25 24.50 24.54 36.39
CA THR A 25 23.29 24.08 37.04
C THR A 25 22.16 25.09 36.81
N ASP A 26 21.17 24.75 35.98
CA ASP A 26 19.86 25.39 36.01
C ASP A 26 18.88 24.47 36.71
N ASN A 27 18.79 24.63 38.03
CA ASN A 27 17.67 24.13 38.81
C ASN A 27 16.50 25.13 38.71
N ASN A 28 15.30 24.55 38.60
CA ASN A 28 13.96 25.09 38.95
C ASN A 28 13.06 25.56 37.75
N PRO A 29 11.72 25.41 37.80
CA PRO A 29 10.99 24.52 36.91
C PRO A 29 9.78 25.20 36.20
N ILE A 30 9.00 24.35 35.52
CA ILE A 30 7.68 24.55 34.90
C ILE A 30 7.71 25.16 33.48
N ASP A 31 7.94 24.29 32.48
CA ASP A 31 7.47 24.50 31.11
C ASP A 31 6.01 24.03 30.98
N ASN A 32 5.09 24.90 31.36
CA ASN A 32 3.74 24.81 30.82
C ASN A 32 3.80 25.18 29.32
N ASN A 33 3.72 24.14 28.47
CA ASN A 33 3.14 24.12 27.12
C ASN A 33 4.09 23.77 25.95
N GLN A 34 3.73 22.68 25.25
CA GLN A 34 3.97 22.33 23.84
C GLN A 34 5.42 22.21 23.30
N GLN A 35 5.84 20.97 22.98
CA GLN A 35 5.79 20.39 21.62
C GLN A 35 6.92 19.35 21.40
N SER A 36 6.49 18.14 21.03
CA SER A 36 7.19 17.12 20.23
C SER A 36 8.63 16.75 20.62
N THR A 37 8.78 15.58 21.26
CA THR A 37 9.93 14.71 21.04
C THR A 37 9.47 13.25 20.99
N GLU A 38 10.13 12.52 20.10
CA GLU A 38 9.89 11.15 19.66
C GLU A 38 9.87 10.14 20.81
N GLU A 39 8.68 9.79 21.27
CA GLU A 39 8.45 8.57 22.04
C GLU A 39 7.46 7.72 21.25
N THR A 40 7.89 6.56 20.77
CA THR A 40 7.02 5.52 20.21
C THR A 40 6.08 5.03 21.32
N SER A 41 5.04 5.82 21.54
CA SER A 41 3.90 5.50 22.39
C SER A 41 3.00 4.58 21.57
N ASP A 42 3.19 3.28 21.73
CA ASP A 42 2.22 2.27 21.32
C ASP A 42 0.97 2.40 22.22
N ASN A 43 0.26 3.52 22.12
CA ASN A 43 -1.12 3.62 22.57
C ASN A 43 -1.99 3.15 21.40
N PRO A 44 -2.67 2.00 21.49
CA PRO A 44 -3.50 1.52 20.40
C PRO A 44 -4.58 2.57 20.13
N ILE A 45 -4.52 3.21 18.96
CA ILE A 45 -5.63 4.01 18.46
C ILE A 45 -6.80 3.02 18.33
N ASN A 46 -7.68 3.02 19.34
CA ASN A 46 -8.89 2.22 19.33
C ASN A 46 -9.83 2.82 18.29
N CYS A 47 -9.59 2.50 17.02
CA CYS A 47 -10.38 2.95 15.91
C CYS A 47 -11.52 1.96 15.68
N GLN A 48 -12.71 2.32 16.16
CA GLN A 48 -13.94 1.73 15.61
C GLN A 48 -14.07 2.28 14.19
N HIS A 49 -13.69 1.47 13.20
CA HIS A 49 -13.59 1.93 11.82
C HIS A 49 -14.89 2.59 11.36
N THR A 50 -14.82 3.90 11.13
CA THR A 50 -15.88 4.67 10.49
C THR A 50 -15.55 4.74 9.01
N PHE A 51 -15.93 3.72 8.26
CA PHE A 51 -15.74 3.69 6.82
C PHE A 51 -16.85 4.50 6.13
N GLY A 52 -16.44 5.30 5.15
CA GLY A 52 -17.37 5.98 4.25
C GLY A 52 -17.89 5.07 3.12
N ASP A 53 -18.45 5.71 2.10
CA ASP A 53 -18.96 5.01 0.92
C ASP A 53 -17.84 4.30 0.14
N TRP A 54 -18.23 3.21 -0.52
CA TRP A 54 -17.35 2.48 -1.42
C TRP A 54 -17.06 3.29 -2.68
N ASN A 55 -15.77 3.41 -3.02
CA ASN A 55 -15.30 3.94 -4.29
C ASN A 55 -14.87 2.81 -5.22
N THR A 56 -15.45 2.72 -6.42
CA THR A 56 -15.05 1.71 -7.40
C THR A 56 -13.78 2.17 -8.14
N VAL A 57 -12.65 1.53 -7.84
CA VAL A 57 -11.35 1.84 -8.47
C VAL A 57 -11.11 1.03 -9.74
N LYS A 58 -11.76 -0.12 -9.88
CA LYS A 58 -11.75 -0.93 -11.10
C LYS A 58 -13.16 -1.43 -11.38
N LYS A 59 -13.71 -1.11 -12.55
CA LYS A 59 -15.03 -1.62 -12.95
C LYS A 59 -14.92 -3.12 -13.30
N ALA A 60 -15.90 -3.91 -12.87
CA ALA A 60 -16.01 -5.30 -13.30
C ALA A 60 -16.39 -5.39 -14.78
N THR A 61 -15.85 -6.41 -15.46
CA THR A 61 -16.16 -6.74 -16.85
C THR A 61 -16.55 -8.22 -16.94
N CYS A 62 -17.01 -8.66 -18.12
CA CYS A 62 -17.25 -10.07 -18.43
C CYS A 62 -15.99 -10.95 -18.27
N LYS A 63 -14.79 -10.37 -18.46
CA LYS A 63 -13.51 -11.09 -18.43
C LYS A 63 -12.80 -10.99 -17.08
N GLU A 64 -12.84 -9.81 -16.47
CA GLU A 64 -12.07 -9.44 -15.29
C GLU A 64 -12.96 -8.93 -14.16
N GLU A 65 -12.61 -9.30 -12.93
CA GLU A 65 -13.23 -8.76 -11.72
C GLU A 65 -12.92 -7.27 -11.57
N GLY A 66 -13.88 -6.56 -10.95
CA GLY A 66 -13.71 -5.20 -10.51
C GLY A 66 -13.13 -5.13 -9.10
N LYS A 67 -12.96 -3.91 -8.60
CA LYS A 67 -12.44 -3.62 -7.27
C LYS A 67 -13.06 -2.34 -6.74
N ARG A 68 -13.47 -2.37 -5.49
CA ARG A 68 -13.86 -1.18 -4.73
C ARG A 68 -13.00 -1.02 -3.48
N VAL A 69 -12.83 0.23 -3.07
CA VAL A 69 -12.04 0.61 -1.91
C VAL A 69 -12.84 1.61 -1.08
N ARG A 70 -12.76 1.52 0.24
CA ARG A 70 -13.24 2.55 1.16
C ARG A 70 -12.17 2.83 2.20
N THR A 71 -12.13 4.06 2.68
CA THR A 71 -11.11 4.50 3.63
C THR A 71 -11.77 5.01 4.89
N CYS A 72 -11.21 4.66 6.05
CA CYS A 72 -11.66 5.19 7.32
C CYS A 72 -11.23 6.65 7.45
N SER A 73 -12.16 7.54 7.75
CA SER A 73 -11.87 8.98 7.90
C SER A 73 -11.04 9.32 9.15
N ILE A 74 -10.94 8.40 10.11
CA ILE A 74 -10.27 8.62 11.40
C ILE A 74 -8.81 8.18 11.35
N CYS A 75 -8.53 6.96 10.88
CA CYS A 75 -7.19 6.37 10.87
C CYS A 75 -6.57 6.19 9.49
N ALA A 76 -7.29 6.53 8.42
CA ALA A 76 -6.88 6.35 7.02
C ALA A 76 -6.64 4.88 6.59
N GLU A 77 -7.03 3.90 7.41
CA GLU A 77 -7.03 2.49 7.01
C GLU A 77 -7.95 2.29 5.79
N ALA A 78 -7.46 1.53 4.79
CA ALA A 78 -8.21 1.24 3.58
C ALA A 78 -8.69 -0.21 3.58
N GLU A 79 -9.96 -0.40 3.25
CA GLU A 79 -10.54 -1.71 3.00
C GLU A 79 -10.79 -1.87 1.50
N GLU A 80 -10.44 -3.03 0.97
CA GLU A 80 -10.58 -3.35 -0.44
C GLU A 80 -11.45 -4.60 -0.60
N GLU A 81 -12.32 -4.58 -1.62
CA GLU A 81 -13.19 -5.70 -1.94
C GLU A 81 -13.23 -5.92 -3.46
N ALA A 82 -13.20 -7.19 -3.86
CA ALA A 82 -13.39 -7.59 -5.24
C ALA A 82 -14.87 -7.46 -5.64
N ILE A 83 -15.13 -6.98 -6.85
CA ILE A 83 -16.47 -6.99 -7.45
C ILE A 83 -16.48 -8.14 -8.46
N SER A 84 -17.40 -9.09 -8.27
CA SER A 84 -17.56 -10.22 -9.18
C SER A 84 -17.68 -9.78 -10.63
N LYS A 85 -17.24 -10.64 -11.55
CA LYS A 85 -17.35 -10.40 -12.99
C LYS A 85 -18.77 -10.07 -13.38
N SER A 86 -18.91 -9.26 -14.42
CA SER A 86 -20.23 -8.92 -14.94
C SER A 86 -20.84 -10.15 -15.61
N GLU A 87 -22.03 -10.56 -15.15
CA GLU A 87 -22.80 -11.66 -15.73
C GLU A 87 -23.66 -11.23 -16.93
N THR A 88 -23.62 -9.96 -17.33
CA THR A 88 -24.49 -9.43 -18.39
C THR A 88 -24.04 -9.83 -19.79
N HIS A 89 -22.77 -10.22 -19.96
CA HIS A 89 -22.24 -10.72 -21.23
C HIS A 89 -21.47 -12.02 -20.98
N THR A 90 -21.49 -12.93 -21.94
CA THR A 90 -20.69 -14.16 -21.91
C THR A 90 -19.42 -14.00 -22.72
N ILE A 91 -18.33 -14.65 -22.30
CA ILE A 91 -17.10 -14.70 -23.09
C ILE A 91 -17.28 -15.77 -24.17
N VAL A 92 -17.23 -15.35 -25.43
CA VAL A 92 -17.23 -16.24 -26.59
C VAL A 92 -15.81 -16.32 -27.14
N THR A 93 -15.32 -17.54 -27.34
CA THR A 93 -14.02 -17.79 -27.99
C THR A 93 -14.21 -17.89 -29.50
N ASP A 94 -13.48 -17.07 -30.24
CA ASP A 94 -13.43 -17.10 -31.69
C ASP A 94 -12.30 -18.04 -32.14
N ILE A 95 -12.64 -19.12 -32.84
CA ILE A 95 -11.66 -20.10 -33.29
C ILE A 95 -10.77 -19.54 -34.42
N ALA A 96 -9.51 -19.97 -34.45
CA ALA A 96 -8.63 -19.71 -35.58
C ALA A 96 -9.12 -20.43 -36.85
N VAL A 97 -9.02 -19.75 -37.98
CA VAL A 97 -9.28 -20.32 -39.32
C VAL A 97 -8.01 -20.16 -40.14
N SER A 98 -7.42 -21.26 -40.61
CA SER A 98 -6.20 -21.17 -41.41
C SER A 98 -6.44 -20.51 -42.76
N ALA A 99 -5.46 -19.75 -43.24
CA ALA A 99 -5.51 -19.18 -44.57
C ALA A 99 -5.51 -20.28 -45.63
N THR A 100 -6.22 -20.04 -46.73
CA THR A 100 -6.16 -20.86 -47.94
C THR A 100 -5.56 -20.05 -49.08
N CYS A 101 -5.45 -20.63 -50.27
CA CYS A 101 -5.02 -19.88 -51.45
C CYS A 101 -6.04 -18.83 -51.92
N LYS A 102 -7.29 -18.87 -51.43
CA LYS A 102 -8.37 -17.97 -51.82
C LYS A 102 -8.76 -16.98 -50.73
N ASP A 103 -8.63 -17.39 -49.47
CA ASP A 103 -9.12 -16.63 -48.32
C ASP A 103 -8.00 -16.41 -47.31
N THR A 104 -7.94 -15.19 -46.76
CA THR A 104 -7.10 -14.90 -45.60
C THR A 104 -7.63 -15.63 -44.38
N GLY A 105 -6.73 -16.18 -43.56
CA GLY A 105 -7.08 -16.81 -42.30
C GLY A 105 -7.49 -15.81 -41.22
N LEU A 106 -8.09 -16.32 -40.15
CA LEU A 106 -8.41 -15.59 -38.93
C LEU A 106 -7.58 -16.16 -37.76
N THR A 107 -7.07 -15.27 -36.91
CA THR A 107 -6.41 -15.66 -35.67
C THR A 107 -7.44 -15.94 -34.58
N GLU A 108 -7.10 -16.82 -33.64
CA GLU A 108 -7.94 -17.07 -32.45
C GLU A 108 -8.13 -15.77 -31.64
N GLY A 109 -9.34 -15.59 -31.09
CA GLY A 109 -9.73 -14.41 -30.34
C GLY A 109 -10.81 -14.70 -29.30
N SER A 110 -11.25 -13.66 -28.60
CA SER A 110 -12.44 -13.73 -27.74
C SER A 110 -13.13 -12.38 -27.67
N HIS A 111 -14.46 -12.41 -27.60
CA HIS A 111 -15.28 -11.22 -27.43
C HIS A 111 -16.38 -11.47 -26.38
N CYS A 112 -16.99 -10.39 -25.90
CA CYS A 112 -18.14 -10.48 -25.00
C CYS A 112 -19.42 -10.24 -25.79
N SER A 113 -20.42 -11.10 -25.62
CA SER A 113 -21.74 -11.05 -26.29
C SER A 113 -22.88 -10.79 -25.32
#